data_AF-A0A0H3F790-F1
#
_entry.id   AF-A0A0H3F790-F1
#
_cell.length_a   1.000
_cell.length_b   1.000
_cell.length_c   1.000
_cell.angle_alpha   90.00
_cell.angle_beta   90.00
_cell.angle_gamma   90.00
#
_symmetry.space_group_name_H-M   'P 1'
#
loop_
_entity.id
_entity.type
_entity.pdbx_description
1 polymer ?
#
loop_
_entity_poly.entity_id
_entity_poly.type
_entity_poly.pdbx_seq_one_letter_code
_entity_poly.pdbx_strand_id
1 'polypeptide(L)'
;MSTSQGEKLKLIRDSERLSIRELTDIVGISYTTYHGYENDKSKMTFESGVKLFKLPRFRKYQNWFMFDETDPASGQIAPALAHSGQENPTSSHSDQKTG
;
A
#
# COMPACT_ATOMS: atom_id res chain seq x y z
N MET A 1 -16.30 2.49 3.58
CA MET A 1 -16.07 2.87 2.17
C MET A 1 -14.87 2.06 1.67
N SER A 2 -14.93 1.51 0.46
CA SER A 2 -13.82 0.72 -0.10
C SER A 2 -12.73 1.67 -0.62
N THR A 3 -11.49 1.49 -0.22
CA THR A 3 -10.33 2.30 -0.63
C THR A 3 -10.01 2.03 -2.10
N SER A 4 -9.90 3.08 -2.92
CA SER A 4 -9.60 2.91 -4.34
C SER A 4 -8.15 2.45 -4.58
N GLN A 5 -7.85 1.95 -5.79
CA GLN A 5 -6.48 1.61 -6.15
C GLN A 5 -5.55 2.83 -6.08
N GLY A 6 -6.01 3.99 -6.55
CA GLY A 6 -5.25 5.25 -6.51
C GLY A 6 -4.99 5.72 -5.08
N GLU A 7 -6.00 5.64 -4.21
CA GLU A 7 -5.86 5.97 -2.79
C GLU A 7 -4.85 5.04 -2.10
N LYS A 8 -4.87 3.74 -2.38
CA LYS A 8 -3.89 2.80 -1.82
C LYS A 8 -2.45 3.16 -2.22
N LEU A 9 -2.23 3.52 -3.48
CA LEU A 9 -0.91 3.97 -3.96
C LEU A 9 -0.46 5.25 -3.26
N LYS A 10 -1.38 6.22 -3.12
CA LYS A 10 -1.12 7.48 -2.42
C LYS A 10 -0.75 7.25 -0.96
N LEU A 11 -1.45 6.37 -0.26
CA LEU A 11 -1.17 6.00 1.13
C LEU A 11 0.21 5.35 1.30
N ILE A 12 0.60 4.47 0.38
CA ILE A 12 1.94 3.88 0.34
C ILE A 12 3.00 4.97 0.16
N ARG A 13 2.82 5.87 -0.82
CA ARG A 13 3.75 6.95 -1.10
C ARG A 13 3.90 7.90 0.09
N ASP A 14 2.78 8.36 0.65
CA ASP A 14 2.77 9.33 1.75
C ASP A 14 3.34 8.71 3.03
N SER A 15 3.15 7.41 3.28
CA SER A 15 3.75 6.71 4.43
C SER A 15 5.28 6.59 4.31
N GLU A 16 5.80 6.52 3.09
CA GLU A 16 7.25 6.58 2.82
C GLU A 16 7.79 8.03 2.74
N ARG A 17 6.92 9.04 2.90
CA ARG A 17 7.25 10.48 2.81
C ARG A 17 7.94 10.87 1.51
N LEU A 18 7.54 10.23 0.41
CA LEU A 18 8.09 10.51 -0.92
C LEU A 18 7.17 11.45 -1.70
N SER A 19 7.75 12.36 -2.47
CA SER A 19 7.04 13.03 -3.55
C SER A 19 6.77 12.04 -4.70
N ILE A 20 5.80 12.37 -5.56
CA ILE A 20 5.50 11.56 -6.74
C ILE A 20 6.75 11.42 -7.63
N ARG A 21 7.53 12.49 -7.78
CA ARG A 21 8.77 12.50 -8.58
C ARG A 21 9.81 11.52 -8.04
N GLU A 22 10.09 11.59 -6.75
CA GLU A 22 11.06 10.68 -6.12
C GLU A 22 10.64 9.22 -6.24
N LEU A 23 9.35 8.94 -6.04
CA LEU A 23 8.84 7.58 -6.21
C LEU A 23 8.97 7.13 -7.67
N THR A 24 8.60 7.96 -8.64
CA THR A 24 8.71 7.61 -10.05
C THR A 24 10.16 7.36 -10.50
N ASP A 25 11.11 8.12 -9.96
CA ASP A 25 12.54 7.97 -10.23
C ASP A 25 13.08 6.66 -9.65
N ILE A 26 12.66 6.30 -8.43
CA ILE A 26 13.07 5.05 -7.78
C ILE A 26 12.47 3.82 -8.48
N VAL A 27 11.20 3.89 -8.90
CA VAL A 27 10.47 2.75 -9.49
C VAL A 27 10.75 2.62 -10.99
N GLY A 28 11.15 3.70 -11.66
CA GLY A 28 11.37 3.73 -13.10
C GLY A 28 10.05 3.76 -13.89
N ILE A 29 9.06 4.52 -13.41
CA ILE A 29 7.77 4.75 -14.08
C ILE A 29 7.68 6.23 -14.44
N SER A 30 7.02 6.59 -15.54
CA SER A 30 6.79 8.00 -15.87
C SER A 30 5.94 8.71 -14.80
N TYR A 31 6.32 9.94 -14.45
CA TYR A 31 5.54 10.83 -13.57
C TYR A 31 4.06 10.91 -13.99
N THR A 32 3.79 11.13 -15.28
CA THR A 32 2.42 11.30 -15.79
C THR A 32 1.59 10.03 -15.62
N THR A 33 2.21 8.88 -15.82
CA THR A 33 1.59 7.57 -15.67
C THR A 33 1.26 7.29 -14.21
N TYR A 34 2.22 7.47 -13.30
CA TYR A 34 1.99 7.23 -11.87
C TYR A 34 1.01 8.23 -11.26
N HIS A 35 1.10 9.51 -11.65
CA HIS A 35 0.13 10.52 -11.26
C HIS A 35 -1.28 10.18 -11.77
N GLY A 36 -1.40 9.56 -12.95
CA GLY A 36 -2.67 9.01 -13.44
C GLY A 36 -3.22 7.89 -12.55
N TYR A 37 -2.36 7.02 -12.04
CA TYR A 37 -2.73 5.93 -11.15
C TYR A 37 -3.25 6.43 -9.80
N GLU A 38 -2.55 7.36 -9.14
CA GLU A 38 -2.98 7.91 -7.85
C GLU A 38 -4.32 8.65 -7.91
N ASN A 39 -4.65 9.23 -9.06
CA ASN A 39 -5.91 9.96 -9.28
C ASN A 39 -7.02 9.07 -9.89
N ASP A 40 -6.82 7.75 -9.95
CA ASP A 40 -7.73 6.79 -10.60
C ASP A 40 -8.10 7.12 -12.06
N LYS A 41 -7.30 7.97 -12.73
CA LYS A 41 -7.47 8.29 -14.17
C LYS A 41 -7.09 7.12 -15.05
N SER A 42 -6.20 6.27 -14.56
CA SER A 42 -5.79 5.02 -15.19
C SER A 42 -5.56 3.96 -14.14
N LYS A 43 -5.75 2.69 -14.49
CA LYS A 43 -5.42 1.56 -13.61
C LYS A 43 -3.97 1.16 -13.78
N MET A 44 -3.34 0.79 -12.66
CA MET A 44 -1.96 0.36 -12.66
C MET A 44 -1.81 -0.93 -13.48
N THR A 45 -0.86 -0.94 -14.41
CA THR A 45 -0.55 -2.15 -15.18
C THR A 45 0.18 -3.16 -14.32
N PHE A 46 0.05 -4.46 -14.63
CA PHE A 46 0.77 -5.52 -13.93
C PHE A 46 2.29 -5.27 -13.91
N GLU A 47 2.87 -4.87 -15.04
CA GLU A 47 4.30 -4.56 -15.15
C GLU A 47 4.73 -3.43 -14.19
N SER A 48 3.93 -2.37 -14.08
CA SER A 48 4.17 -1.27 -13.14
C SER A 48 4.10 -1.75 -11.68
N GLY A 49 3.13 -2.61 -11.36
CA GLY A 49 3.01 -3.23 -10.05
C GLY A 49 4.22 -4.08 -9.70
N VAL A 50 4.70 -4.90 -10.65
CA VAL A 50 5.92 -5.71 -10.46
C VAL A 50 7.13 -4.81 -10.21
N LYS A 51 7.31 -3.72 -10.97
CA LYS A 51 8.41 -2.76 -10.74
C LYS A 51 8.35 -2.15 -9.34
N LEU A 52 7.16 -1.73 -8.91
CA LEU A 52 6.93 -1.13 -7.59
C LEU A 52 7.26 -2.10 -6.45
N PHE A 53 6.61 -3.28 -6.43
CA PHE A 53 6.74 -4.24 -5.32
C PHE A 53 8.01 -5.08 -5.36
N LYS A 54 8.76 -5.08 -6.48
CA LYS A 54 10.09 -5.69 -6.52
C LYS A 54 11.06 -4.98 -5.58
N LEU A 55 10.89 -3.67 -5.36
CA LEU A 55 11.71 -2.87 -4.48
C LEU A 55 11.46 -3.24 -3.01
N PRO A 56 12.50 -3.53 -2.21
CA PRO A 56 12.35 -3.90 -0.80
C PRO A 56 11.56 -2.88 0.02
N ARG A 57 11.69 -1.59 -0.32
CA ARG A 57 10.98 -0.49 0.35
C ARG A 57 9.46 -0.61 0.26
N PHE A 58 8.94 -1.05 -0.90
CA PHE A 58 7.50 -1.11 -1.15
C PHE A 58 6.93 -2.54 -1.03
N ARG A 59 7.77 -3.58 -1.07
CA ARG A 59 7.36 -4.98 -0.99
C ARG A 59 6.50 -5.30 0.25
N LYS A 60 6.76 -4.62 1.37
CA LYS A 60 6.02 -4.78 2.62
C LYS A 60 4.53 -4.39 2.52
N TYR A 61 4.13 -3.66 1.48
CA TYR A 61 2.74 -3.25 1.27
C TYR A 61 1.98 -4.11 0.27
N GLN A 62 2.61 -5.17 -0.28
CA GLN A 62 2.04 -5.95 -1.37
C GLN A 62 0.73 -6.64 -0.98
N ASN A 63 0.72 -7.36 0.15
CA ASN A 63 -0.47 -8.09 0.58
C ASN A 63 -1.62 -7.15 0.92
N TRP A 64 -1.31 -6.04 1.59
CA TRP A 64 -2.30 -5.01 1.90
C TRP A 64 -2.87 -4.38 0.62
N PHE A 65 -2.03 -4.10 -0.36
CA PHE A 65 -2.48 -3.52 -1.62
C PHE A 65 -3.42 -4.45 -2.40
N MET A 66 -3.08 -5.74 -2.48
CA MET A 66 -3.78 -6.73 -3.31
C MET A 66 -5.01 -7.35 -2.62
N PHE A 67 -4.91 -7.64 -1.33
CA PHE A 67 -5.88 -8.46 -0.60
C PHE A 67 -6.48 -7.75 0.63
N ASP A 68 -6.04 -6.52 0.94
CA ASP A 68 -6.40 -5.82 2.18
C ASP A 68 -5.98 -6.58 3.46
N GLU A 69 -5.00 -7.49 3.32
CA GLU A 69 -4.47 -8.30 4.41
C GLU A 69 -3.10 -7.78 4.88
N THR A 70 -2.86 -7.88 6.19
CA THR A 70 -1.55 -7.58 6.80
C THR A 70 -1.07 -8.78 7.59
N ASP A 71 0.21 -9.08 7.49
CA ASP A 71 0.89 -10.07 8.32
C ASP A 71 2.19 -9.47 8.88
N PRO A 72 2.12 -8.83 10.06
CA PRO A 72 3.28 -8.23 10.70
C PRO A 72 4.41 -9.23 10.98
N ALA A 73 4.10 -10.52 11.15
CA ALA A 73 5.10 -11.54 11.45
C ALA A 73 5.98 -11.85 10.23
N SER A 74 5.45 -11.74 9.01
CA SER A 74 6.22 -11.84 7.76
C SER A 74 6.71 -10.48 7.23
N GLY A 75 6.48 -9.40 7.97
CA GLY A 75 6.86 -8.04 7.57
C GLY A 75 5.95 -7.41 6.52
N GLN A 76 4.76 -7.97 6.30
CA GLN A 76 3.72 -7.40 5.43
C GLN A 76 2.81 -6.50 6.26
N ILE A 77 2.87 -5.19 6.05
CA ILE A 77 2.18 -4.19 6.86
C ILE A 77 1.30 -3.30 6.00
N ALA A 78 0.28 -2.71 6.62
CA ALA A 78 -0.43 -1.59 6.00
C ALA A 78 0.43 -0.32 6.12
N PRO A 79 0.30 0.63 5.16
CA PRO A 79 0.87 1.96 5.30
C PRO A 79 0.36 2.63 6.58
N ALA A 80 1.22 3.36 7.31
CA ALA A 80 0.84 3.98 8.58
C ALA A 80 -0.39 4.90 8.46
N LEU A 81 -0.54 5.56 7.31
CA LEU A 81 -1.66 6.45 7.03
C LEU A 81 -2.95 5.72 6.60
N ALA A 82 -2.89 4.43 6.30
CA ALA A 82 -4.05 3.65 5.88
C ALA A 82 -5.08 3.46 7.00
N HIS A 83 -4.64 3.53 8.26
CA HIS A 83 -5.52 3.42 9.42
C HIS A 83 -6.29 4.72 9.75
N SER A 84 -5.99 5.83 9.05
CA SER A 84 -6.58 7.15 9.34
C SER A 84 -8.07 7.28 8.97
N GLY A 85 -8.68 6.24 8.39
CA GLY A 85 -10.09 6.23 7.98
C GLY A 85 -10.85 4.94 8.30
N GLN A 86 -10.22 3.95 8.95
CA GLN A 86 -10.90 2.77 9.46
C GLN A 86 -11.03 2.90 10.98
N GLU A 87 -12.26 3.12 11.43
CA GLU A 87 -12.66 2.78 12.79
C GLU A 87 -12.24 1.32 13.04
N ASN A 88 -11.39 1.12 14.04
CA ASN A 88 -10.77 -0.17 14.37
C ASN A 88 -11.71 -1.36 14.15
N PRO A 89 -11.39 -2.35 13.30
CA PRO A 89 -11.90 -3.67 13.54
C PRO A 89 -11.08 -4.21 14.71
N THR A 90 -11.68 -4.11 15.90
CA THR A 90 -11.46 -5.00 17.05
C THR A 90 -10.32 -6.00 16.85
N SER A 91 -9.18 -5.76 17.49
CA SER A 91 -8.24 -6.82 17.77
C SER A 91 -8.95 -7.80 18.70
N SER A 92 -9.58 -8.84 18.15
CA SER A 92 -9.98 -10.01 18.92
C SER A 92 -8.70 -10.75 19.30
N HIS A 93 -8.03 -10.27 20.34
CA HIS A 93 -7.14 -11.09 21.14
C HIS A 93 -8.01 -12.16 21.80
N SER A 94 -8.21 -13.26 21.10
CA SER A 94 -8.79 -14.48 21.65
C SER A 94 -7.71 -15.22 22.41
N ASP A 95 -7.35 -14.72 23.59
CA ASP A 95 -6.59 -15.49 24.58
C ASP A 95 -7.54 -16.49 25.27
N GLN A 96 -7.75 -17.63 24.63
CA GLN A 96 -8.29 -18.81 25.32
C GLN A 96 -7.16 -19.79 25.61
N LYS A 97 -6.56 -19.65 26.79
CA LYS A 97 -5.99 -20.79 27.51
C LYS A 97 -5.84 -20.52 29.01
N THR A 98 -6.80 -21.03 29.79
CA THR A 98 -6.64 -21.44 31.19
C THR A 98 -7.83 -22.38 31.46
N GLY A 99 -7.74 -23.57 32.03
CA GLY A 99 -6.68 -24.39 32.59
C GLY A 99 -7.37 -25.70 33.01
#